data_AF-A0A7Z2Y8T6-F1
#
_entry.id   AF-A0A7Z2Y8T6-F1
#
_cell.length_a   1.000
_cell.length_b   1.000
_cell.length_c   1.000
_cell.angle_alpha   90.00
_cell.angle_beta   90.00
_cell.angle_gamma   90.00
#
_symmetry.space_group_name_H-M   'P 1'
#
loop_
_entity.id
_entity.type
_entity.pdbx_description
1 polymer ?
#
loop_
_entity_poly.entity_id
_entity_poly.type
_entity_poly.pdbx_seq_one_letter_code
_entity_poly.pdbx_strand_id
1 'polypeptide(L)'
;MGGDGSVDTFLVLLLLAALAGVVFFVVLALAGKGNRRGNFAKSGGCLLAVLVLVFVIGSMEEDSPVSEDAAVDASEEDTEAEDKAEQEELEAEEAEEQKQEAREAEEQAKKEQEAKEAEEQARKEEEERKAEEERKAAEAEENSLTLSQEQAISMAEDYLNYTAFSKSGLMEQLVFEGFSQEEAAFAVENITVDWQEQAVMMAQDYLDYTSFSRQGLIDQLTFEGFSAEHATYAVSQVGF
;
A
#
# COMPACT_ATOMS: atom_id res chain seq x y z
N MET A 1 42.73 -39.87 -19.70
CA MET A 1 41.63 -40.24 -18.79
C MET A 1 40.78 -39.00 -18.62
N GLY A 2 39.67 -38.93 -19.34
CA GLY A 2 38.74 -37.81 -19.34
C GLY A 2 37.36 -38.37 -19.09
N GLY A 3 36.73 -37.93 -18.01
CA GLY A 3 35.42 -38.37 -17.58
C GLY A 3 35.19 -37.84 -16.18
N ASP A 4 34.46 -36.72 -16.09
CA ASP A 4 33.63 -36.35 -14.92
C ASP A 4 32.78 -35.09 -15.17
N GLY A 5 32.43 -34.78 -16.44
CA GLY A 5 31.51 -33.68 -16.76
C GLY A 5 30.03 -34.06 -16.74
N SER A 6 29.70 -35.35 -16.62
CA SER A 6 28.30 -35.80 -16.60
C SER A 6 27.62 -35.48 -15.28
N VAL A 7 28.26 -35.71 -14.12
CA VAL A 7 27.58 -35.53 -12.82
C VAL A 7 27.18 -34.08 -12.56
N ASP A 8 28.02 -33.11 -12.95
CA ASP A 8 27.73 -31.68 -12.82
C ASP A 8 26.62 -31.20 -13.76
N THR A 9 26.61 -31.69 -15.01
CA THR A 9 25.54 -31.37 -15.96
C THR A 9 24.21 -31.98 -15.56
N PHE A 10 24.20 -33.18 -14.97
CA PHE A 10 23.01 -33.80 -14.42
C PHE A 10 22.47 -33.07 -13.18
N LEU A 11 23.34 -32.59 -12.28
CA LEU A 11 22.94 -31.80 -11.11
C LEU A 11 22.33 -30.45 -11.50
N VAL A 12 22.93 -29.76 -12.49
CA VAL A 12 22.38 -28.50 -13.00
C VAL A 12 21.03 -28.70 -13.70
N LEU A 13 20.87 -29.79 -14.47
CA LEU A 13 19.58 -30.14 -15.09
C LEU A 13 18.49 -30.47 -14.05
N LEU A 14 18.85 -31.17 -12.98
CA LEU A 14 17.93 -31.44 -11.87
C LEU A 14 17.51 -30.18 -11.13
N LEU A 15 18.44 -29.24 -10.90
CA LEU A 15 18.15 -27.97 -10.23
C LEU A 15 17.24 -27.08 -11.09
N LEU A 16 17.47 -27.04 -12.41
CA LEU A 16 16.60 -26.32 -13.34
C LEU A 16 15.21 -26.95 -13.45
N ALA A 17 15.11 -28.28 -13.44
CA ALA A 17 13.82 -28.99 -13.42
C ALA A 17 13.03 -28.74 -12.13
N ALA A 18 13.72 -28.68 -10.97
CA ALA A 18 13.11 -28.35 -9.69
C ALA A 18 12.56 -26.91 -9.66
N LEU A 19 13.33 -25.93 -10.14
CA LEU A 19 12.88 -24.54 -10.23
C LEU A 19 11.71 -24.36 -11.20
N ALA A 20 11.72 -25.05 -12.34
CA ALA A 20 10.59 -25.06 -13.28
C ALA A 20 9.32 -25.65 -12.66
N GLY A 21 9.46 -26.71 -11.84
CA GLY A 21 8.34 -27.31 -11.10
C GLY A 21 7.73 -26.36 -10.06
N VAL A 22 8.55 -25.63 -9.31
CA VAL A 22 8.10 -24.63 -8.33
C VAL A 22 7.36 -23.48 -9.01
N VAL A 23 7.90 -22.96 -10.12
CA VAL A 23 7.26 -21.88 -10.89
C VAL A 23 5.92 -22.33 -11.47
N PHE A 24 5.83 -23.55 -12.01
CA PHE A 24 4.58 -24.13 -12.51
C PHE A 24 3.52 -24.25 -11.40
N PHE A 25 3.93 -24.67 -10.19
CA PHE A 25 3.04 -24.80 -9.04
C PHE A 25 2.51 -23.44 -8.55
N VAL A 26 3.37 -22.41 -8.53
CA VAL A 26 2.99 -21.04 -8.16
C VAL A 26 2.05 -20.42 -9.19
N VAL A 27 2.29 -20.65 -10.49
CA VAL A 27 1.40 -20.19 -11.57
C VAL A 27 0.01 -20.85 -11.47
N LEU A 28 -0.06 -22.16 -11.17
CA LEU A 28 -1.33 -22.84 -10.96
C LEU A 28 -2.07 -22.37 -9.69
N ALA A 29 -1.34 -22.03 -8.62
CA ALA A 29 -1.92 -21.49 -7.40
C ALA A 29 -2.50 -20.07 -7.60
N LEU A 30 -1.86 -19.26 -8.44
CA LEU A 30 -2.29 -17.88 -8.72
C LEU A 30 -3.38 -17.80 -9.82
N ALA A 31 -3.42 -18.74 -10.76
CA ALA A 31 -4.44 -18.79 -11.81
C ALA A 31 -5.81 -19.37 -11.33
N GLY A 32 -5.89 -19.87 -10.10
CA GLY A 32 -7.08 -20.48 -9.53
C GLY A 32 -8.13 -19.49 -9.01
N LYS A 33 -8.69 -18.63 -9.87
CA LYS A 33 -9.85 -17.78 -9.53
C LYS A 33 -11.14 -18.41 -10.08
N GLY A 34 -11.78 -19.26 -9.28
CA GLY A 34 -13.06 -19.88 -9.67
C GLY A 34 -13.56 -20.99 -8.74
N ASN A 35 -14.17 -20.58 -7.62
CA ASN A 35 -15.18 -21.32 -6.85
C ASN A 35 -14.94 -22.83 -6.59
N ARG A 36 -14.36 -23.17 -5.42
CA ARG A 36 -14.71 -24.41 -4.71
C ARG A 36 -14.39 -24.32 -3.22
N ARG A 37 -15.45 -24.07 -2.46
CA ARG A 37 -15.55 -24.19 -1.01
C ARG A 37 -15.68 -25.68 -0.69
N GLY A 38 -14.78 -26.22 0.14
CA GLY A 38 -14.94 -27.54 0.76
C GLY A 38 -13.81 -28.55 0.49
N ASN A 39 -13.07 -28.83 1.57
CA ASN A 39 -12.27 -30.05 1.81
C ASN A 39 -10.94 -30.18 1.06
N PHE A 40 -9.89 -29.50 1.55
CA PHE A 40 -8.49 -29.82 1.20
C PHE A 40 -7.57 -29.74 2.42
N ALA A 41 -7.96 -30.42 3.51
CA ALA A 41 -7.10 -30.63 4.67
C ALA A 41 -6.93 -32.14 4.85
N LYS A 42 -6.05 -32.78 4.06
CA LYS A 42 -5.49 -34.12 4.37
C LYS A 42 -4.41 -34.71 3.45
N SER A 43 -3.92 -34.03 2.40
CA SER A 43 -2.88 -34.64 1.55
C SER A 43 -1.81 -33.64 1.13
N GLY A 44 -0.70 -33.60 1.88
CA GLY A 44 0.46 -32.78 1.52
C GLY A 44 1.74 -33.06 2.30
N GLY A 45 1.71 -33.94 3.30
CA GLY A 45 2.90 -34.34 4.07
C GLY A 45 3.27 -35.79 3.81
N CYS A 46 3.88 -36.10 2.66
CA CYS A 46 4.49 -37.43 2.46
C CYS A 46 5.62 -37.49 1.42
N LEU A 47 6.18 -36.35 0.96
CA LEU A 47 7.21 -36.36 -0.09
C LEU A 47 8.55 -35.69 0.29
N LEU A 48 8.76 -35.36 1.58
CA LEU A 48 10.01 -34.74 2.06
C LEU A 48 10.71 -35.54 3.18
N ALA A 49 10.36 -36.81 3.38
CA ALA A 49 10.93 -37.65 4.45
C ALA A 49 11.89 -38.76 3.97
N VAL A 50 12.28 -38.80 2.68
CA VAL A 50 13.12 -39.89 2.14
C VAL A 50 14.55 -39.43 1.79
N LEU A 51 14.87 -38.14 1.85
CA LEU A 51 16.17 -37.60 1.40
C LEU A 51 17.21 -37.32 2.50
N VAL A 52 16.97 -37.69 3.76
CA VAL A 52 17.93 -37.46 4.87
C VAL A 52 18.59 -38.76 5.38
N LEU A 53 18.29 -39.93 4.80
CA LEU A 53 18.78 -41.23 5.31
C LEU A 53 20.05 -41.78 4.59
N VAL A 54 20.88 -40.96 3.96
CA VAL A 54 22.07 -41.44 3.19
C VAL A 54 23.43 -40.90 3.68
N PHE A 55 23.51 -40.07 4.73
CA PHE A 55 24.78 -39.43 5.11
C PHE A 55 25.45 -39.94 6.43
N VAL A 56 25.05 -41.10 6.97
CA VAL A 56 25.59 -41.60 8.27
C VAL A 56 26.43 -42.88 8.14
N ILE A 57 26.82 -43.30 6.93
CA ILE A 57 27.70 -44.47 6.77
C ILE A 57 28.89 -44.08 5.91
N GLY A 58 30.04 -43.85 6.54
CA GLY A 58 31.31 -43.73 5.83
C GLY A 58 32.38 -42.93 6.54
N SER A 59 32.94 -43.48 7.63
CA SER A 59 34.37 -43.37 7.97
C SER A 59 34.68 -44.13 9.27
N MET A 60 34.93 -45.44 9.14
CA MET A 60 35.67 -46.25 10.11
C MET A 60 36.57 -47.19 9.30
N GLU A 61 37.88 -46.94 9.34
CA GLU A 61 38.98 -47.88 9.01
C GLU A 61 40.24 -47.23 9.61
N GLU A 62 40.67 -47.68 10.80
CA GLU A 62 41.74 -48.67 11.07
C GLU A 62 43.14 -48.29 10.56
N ASP A 63 44.07 -48.06 11.50
CA ASP A 63 45.41 -48.65 11.41
C ASP A 63 46.10 -48.70 12.79
N SER A 64 46.62 -49.89 13.12
CA SER A 64 47.64 -50.15 14.15
C SER A 64 48.95 -50.47 13.41
N PRO A 65 50.17 -50.39 14.00
CA PRO A 65 50.66 -51.54 14.79
C PRO A 65 51.76 -51.25 15.88
N VAL A 66 51.79 -52.09 16.95
CA VAL A 66 52.94 -52.82 17.61
C VAL A 66 54.29 -52.09 17.87
N SER A 67 55.06 -52.23 18.97
CA SER A 67 55.10 -53.08 20.19
C SER A 67 56.32 -52.70 21.08
N GLU A 68 56.26 -53.05 22.38
CA GLU A 68 57.36 -53.48 23.31
C GLU A 68 58.57 -52.54 23.55
N ASP A 69 59.20 -52.41 24.72
CA ASP A 69 59.01 -52.72 26.15
C ASP A 69 60.28 -52.15 26.84
N ALA A 70 60.20 -51.73 28.11
CA ALA A 70 61.26 -51.77 29.13
C ALA A 70 61.12 -50.67 30.21
N ALA A 71 61.12 -51.15 31.45
CA ALA A 71 60.94 -50.46 32.72
C ALA A 71 62.02 -49.42 33.10
N VAL A 72 61.73 -48.59 34.12
CA VAL A 72 62.30 -48.65 35.50
C VAL A 72 62.06 -47.32 36.26
N ASP A 73 61.33 -47.46 37.37
CA ASP A 73 61.51 -46.86 38.70
C ASP A 73 61.09 -45.42 39.08
N ALA A 74 60.57 -45.38 40.30
CA ALA A 74 59.86 -44.36 41.04
C ALA A 74 60.66 -43.08 41.33
N SER A 75 60.00 -41.92 41.32
CA SER A 75 60.07 -40.91 42.40
C SER A 75 59.28 -39.62 42.12
N GLU A 76 57.96 -39.66 41.93
CA GLU A 76 57.18 -38.41 41.72
C GLU A 76 55.79 -38.51 42.36
N GLU A 77 55.69 -38.51 43.69
CA GLU A 77 54.39 -38.46 44.39
C GLU A 77 54.15 -37.11 45.12
N ASP A 78 55.01 -36.11 44.90
CA ASP A 78 54.85 -34.74 45.44
C ASP A 78 54.83 -33.63 44.35
N THR A 79 54.89 -33.98 43.06
CA THR A 79 54.81 -33.05 41.91
C THR A 79 53.49 -33.13 41.12
N GLU A 80 52.84 -34.30 41.08
CA GLU A 80 51.54 -34.48 40.40
C GLU A 80 50.38 -33.68 41.03
N ALA A 81 50.50 -33.27 42.30
CA ALA A 81 49.47 -32.48 42.99
C ALA A 81 49.59 -30.97 42.74
N GLU A 82 50.80 -30.46 42.47
CA GLU A 82 51.05 -29.06 42.11
C GLU A 82 50.75 -28.81 40.61
N ASP A 83 51.21 -29.70 39.73
CA ASP A 83 50.95 -29.61 38.28
C ASP A 83 49.45 -29.72 37.94
N LYS A 84 48.69 -30.54 38.69
CA LYS A 84 47.25 -30.66 38.52
C LYS A 84 46.48 -29.43 39.03
N ALA A 85 47.00 -28.76 40.05
CA ALA A 85 46.39 -27.53 40.58
C ALA A 85 46.62 -26.32 39.66
N GLU A 86 47.81 -26.19 39.06
CA GLU A 86 48.07 -25.17 38.03
C GLU A 86 47.26 -25.42 36.74
N GLN A 87 47.07 -26.69 36.37
CA GLN A 87 46.27 -27.05 35.19
C GLN A 87 44.76 -26.80 35.40
N GLU A 88 44.22 -27.04 36.59
CA GLU A 88 42.84 -26.69 36.95
C GLU A 88 42.62 -25.16 37.02
N GLU A 89 43.63 -24.37 37.39
CA GLU A 89 43.57 -22.89 37.42
C GLU A 89 43.61 -22.29 36.01
N LEU A 90 44.43 -22.84 35.10
CA LEU A 90 44.48 -22.46 33.68
C LEU A 90 43.19 -22.83 32.92
N GLU A 91 42.63 -24.02 33.17
CA GLU A 91 41.32 -24.41 32.61
C GLU A 91 40.18 -23.52 33.14
N ALA A 92 40.29 -23.04 34.38
CA ALA A 92 39.32 -22.10 34.96
C ALA A 92 39.44 -20.68 34.35
N GLU A 93 40.65 -20.18 34.08
CA GLU A 93 40.88 -18.91 33.38
C GLU A 93 40.38 -18.96 31.92
N GLU A 94 40.71 -20.02 31.16
CA GLU A 94 40.21 -20.19 29.78
C GLU A 94 38.67 -20.29 29.73
N ALA A 95 38.06 -20.95 30.73
CA ALA A 95 36.61 -21.03 30.83
C ALA A 95 35.96 -19.68 31.18
N GLU A 96 36.64 -18.81 31.93
CA GLU A 96 36.15 -17.46 32.24
C GLU A 96 36.30 -16.52 31.03
N GLU A 97 37.42 -16.61 30.30
CA GLU A 97 37.66 -15.86 29.06
C GLU A 97 36.64 -16.22 27.96
N GLN A 98 36.39 -17.51 27.72
CA GLN A 98 35.37 -17.98 26.77
C GLN A 98 33.95 -17.51 27.15
N LYS A 99 33.65 -17.44 28.45
CA LYS A 99 32.36 -16.95 28.95
C LYS A 99 32.22 -15.44 28.79
N GLN A 100 33.31 -14.70 28.87
CA GLN A 100 33.33 -13.26 28.61
C GLN A 100 33.19 -12.97 27.11
N GLU A 101 33.92 -13.67 26.24
CA GLU A 101 33.77 -13.57 24.78
C GLU A 101 32.35 -13.91 24.32
N ALA A 102 31.73 -14.95 24.91
CA ALA A 102 30.34 -15.30 24.61
C ALA A 102 29.34 -14.20 25.01
N ARG A 103 29.58 -13.48 26.13
CA ARG A 103 28.75 -12.35 26.57
C ARG A 103 28.92 -11.13 25.68
N GLU A 104 30.14 -10.82 25.27
CA GLU A 104 30.43 -9.71 24.36
C GLU A 104 29.84 -9.97 22.97
N ALA A 105 29.91 -11.21 22.48
CA ALA A 105 29.27 -11.63 21.23
C ALA A 105 27.73 -11.55 21.31
N GLU A 106 27.11 -11.94 22.44
CA GLU A 106 25.67 -11.81 22.66
C GLU A 106 25.23 -10.34 22.73
N GLU A 107 26.00 -9.48 23.41
CA GLU A 107 25.72 -8.04 23.49
C GLU A 107 25.84 -7.36 22.12
N GLN A 108 26.84 -7.75 21.32
CA GLN A 108 27.02 -7.22 19.98
C GLN A 108 25.91 -7.69 19.02
N ALA A 109 25.51 -8.96 19.10
CA ALA A 109 24.37 -9.49 18.35
C ALA A 109 23.06 -8.77 18.72
N LYS A 110 22.86 -8.48 20.02
CA LYS A 110 21.70 -7.73 20.50
C LYS A 110 21.69 -6.28 20.00
N LYS A 111 22.84 -5.58 20.06
CA LYS A 111 22.99 -4.22 19.52
C LYS A 111 22.74 -4.15 18.01
N GLU A 112 23.22 -5.15 17.26
CA GLU A 112 22.97 -5.23 15.82
C GLU A 112 21.50 -5.49 15.51
N GLN A 113 20.82 -6.32 16.30
CA GLN A 113 19.39 -6.54 16.18
C GLN A 113 18.58 -5.29 16.52
N GLU A 114 18.89 -4.61 17.63
CA GLU A 114 18.24 -3.35 18.01
C GLU A 114 18.44 -2.26 16.95
N ALA A 115 19.62 -2.19 16.33
CA ALA A 115 19.89 -1.26 15.23
C ALA A 115 19.06 -1.58 13.97
N LYS A 116 18.92 -2.86 13.60
CA LYS A 116 18.09 -3.29 12.47
C LYS A 116 16.61 -3.03 12.70
N GLU A 117 16.12 -3.28 13.91
CA GLU A 117 14.74 -2.99 14.29
C GLU A 117 14.45 -1.48 14.27
N ALA A 118 15.38 -0.65 14.76
CA ALA A 118 15.27 0.80 14.70
C ALA A 118 15.29 1.34 13.25
N GLU A 119 16.15 0.79 12.38
CA GLU A 119 16.19 1.15 10.96
C GLU A 119 14.89 0.74 10.23
N GLU A 120 14.36 -0.46 10.51
CA GLU A 120 13.09 -0.91 9.94
C GLU A 120 11.92 -0.04 10.41
N GLN A 121 11.89 0.34 11.69
CA GLN A 121 10.86 1.23 12.22
C GLN A 121 10.95 2.64 11.60
N ALA A 122 12.15 3.21 11.51
CA ALA A 122 12.36 4.50 10.84
C ALA A 122 11.93 4.47 9.37
N ARG A 123 12.19 3.35 8.65
CA ARG A 123 11.75 3.18 7.26
C ARG A 123 10.22 3.13 7.16
N LYS A 124 9.55 2.38 8.05
CA LYS A 124 8.08 2.31 8.09
C LYS A 124 7.45 3.66 8.40
N GLU A 125 7.99 4.40 9.38
CA GLU A 125 7.51 5.74 9.72
C GLU A 125 7.71 6.74 8.55
N GLU A 126 8.82 6.64 7.81
CA GLU A 126 9.03 7.45 6.61
C GLU A 126 8.06 7.09 5.48
N GLU A 127 7.79 5.80 5.25
CA GLU A 127 6.83 5.33 4.26
C GLU A 127 5.40 5.80 4.61
N GLU A 128 4.98 5.69 5.87
CA GLU A 128 3.67 6.17 6.33
C GLU A 128 3.54 7.69 6.19
N ARG A 129 4.58 8.45 6.54
CA ARG A 129 4.59 9.92 6.36
C ARG A 129 4.45 10.32 4.89
N LYS A 130 5.18 9.66 4.00
CA LYS A 130 5.07 9.90 2.54
C LYS A 130 3.67 9.57 2.03
N ALA A 131 3.09 8.45 2.46
CA ALA A 131 1.74 8.08 2.08
C ALA A 131 0.68 9.07 2.61
N GLU A 132 0.86 9.62 3.81
CA GLU A 132 -0.01 10.67 4.35
C GLU A 132 0.13 12.00 3.58
N GLU A 133 1.36 12.40 3.24
CA GLU A 133 1.62 13.60 2.43
C GLU A 133 1.00 13.47 1.03
N GLU A 134 1.17 12.33 0.35
CA GLU A 134 0.53 12.06 -0.94
C GLU A 134 -0.99 12.08 -0.85
N ARG A 135 -1.58 11.50 0.20
CA ARG A 135 -3.02 11.54 0.43
C ARG A 135 -3.53 12.97 0.63
N LYS A 136 -2.81 13.78 1.42
CA LYS A 136 -3.15 15.20 1.63
C LYS A 136 -2.99 16.03 0.37
N ALA A 137 -1.97 15.75 -0.45
CA ALA A 137 -1.77 16.41 -1.73
C ALA A 137 -2.90 16.08 -2.72
N ALA A 138 -3.31 14.81 -2.80
CA ALA A 138 -4.43 14.39 -3.63
C ALA A 138 -5.77 15.01 -3.18
N GLU A 139 -6.02 15.08 -1.88
CA GLU A 139 -7.21 15.73 -1.31
C GLU A 139 -7.20 17.26 -1.54
N ALA A 140 -6.02 17.89 -1.53
CA ALA A 140 -5.88 19.30 -1.85
C ALA A 140 -6.08 19.59 -3.34
N GLU A 141 -5.65 18.68 -4.22
CA GLU A 141 -5.88 18.76 -5.67
C GLU A 141 -7.37 18.57 -6.00
N GLU A 142 -8.04 17.60 -5.36
CA GLU A 142 -9.50 17.40 -5.49
C GLU A 142 -10.29 18.64 -5.02
N ASN A 143 -9.84 19.29 -3.95
CA ASN A 143 -10.48 20.50 -3.42
C ASN A 143 -10.07 21.78 -4.15
N SER A 144 -9.13 21.73 -5.08
CA SER A 144 -8.75 22.88 -5.89
C SER A 144 -9.69 23.01 -7.08
N LEU A 145 -10.23 24.21 -7.28
CA LEU A 145 -11.01 24.51 -8.48
C LEU A 145 -10.16 24.22 -9.71
N THR A 146 -10.70 23.42 -10.62
CA THR A 146 -10.09 23.29 -11.94
C THR A 146 -10.28 24.60 -12.70
N LEU A 147 -9.34 24.93 -13.60
CA LEU A 147 -9.48 26.11 -14.46
C LEU A 147 -10.83 26.12 -15.21
N SER A 148 -11.34 24.96 -15.61
CA SER A 148 -12.63 24.84 -16.30
C SER A 148 -13.81 25.25 -15.40
N GLN A 149 -13.80 24.83 -14.13
CA GLN A 149 -14.80 25.25 -13.15
C GLN A 149 -14.74 26.77 -12.88
N GLU A 150 -13.54 27.36 -12.80
CA GLU A 150 -13.39 28.82 -12.67
C GLU A 150 -13.96 29.56 -13.89
N GLN A 151 -13.72 29.05 -15.11
CA GLN A 151 -14.30 29.62 -16.33
C GLN A 151 -15.83 29.49 -16.36
N ALA A 152 -16.37 28.35 -15.91
CA ALA A 152 -17.82 28.15 -15.83
C ALA A 152 -18.48 29.12 -14.84
N ILE A 153 -17.85 29.36 -13.67
CA ILE A 153 -18.30 30.35 -12.69
C ILE A 153 -18.29 31.76 -13.31
N SER A 154 -17.17 32.16 -13.90
CA SER A 154 -17.04 33.50 -14.52
C SER A 154 -18.09 33.71 -15.60
N MET A 155 -18.34 32.70 -16.44
CA MET A 155 -19.34 32.79 -17.50
C MET A 155 -20.77 32.85 -16.93
N ALA A 156 -21.07 32.10 -15.88
CA ALA A 156 -22.36 32.21 -15.19
C ALA A 156 -22.61 33.64 -14.67
N GLU A 157 -21.62 34.24 -14.03
CA GLU A 157 -21.71 35.62 -13.55
C GLU A 157 -21.88 36.61 -14.70
N ASP A 158 -21.16 36.43 -15.81
CA ASP A 158 -21.31 37.26 -17.01
C ASP A 158 -22.72 37.18 -17.61
N TYR A 159 -23.32 35.97 -17.66
CA TYR A 159 -24.71 35.81 -18.10
C TYR A 159 -25.70 36.53 -17.19
N LEU A 160 -25.56 36.38 -15.88
CA LEU A 160 -26.44 37.02 -14.90
C LEU A 160 -26.30 38.55 -14.89
N ASN A 161 -25.14 39.08 -15.31
CA ASN A 161 -24.95 40.51 -15.53
C ASN A 161 -25.63 41.02 -16.81
N TYR A 162 -25.87 40.14 -17.79
CA TYR A 162 -26.47 40.48 -19.07
C TYR A 162 -28.00 40.31 -19.10
N THR A 163 -28.51 39.23 -18.52
CA THR A 163 -29.95 38.90 -18.50
C THR A 163 -30.29 38.04 -17.30
N ALA A 164 -31.55 38.09 -16.87
CA ALA A 164 -32.03 37.23 -15.80
C ALA A 164 -32.04 35.75 -16.23
N PHE A 165 -31.79 34.84 -15.28
CA PHE A 165 -31.91 33.39 -15.49
C PHE A 165 -32.50 32.70 -14.26
N SER A 166 -33.24 31.61 -14.49
CA SER A 166 -33.48 30.63 -13.44
C SER A 166 -32.22 29.81 -13.16
N LYS A 167 -32.14 29.18 -11.99
CA LYS A 167 -31.00 28.32 -11.62
C LYS A 167 -30.79 27.20 -12.65
N SER A 168 -31.86 26.53 -13.07
CA SER A 168 -31.79 25.48 -14.09
C SER A 168 -31.51 26.04 -15.48
N GLY A 169 -32.10 27.19 -15.83
CA GLY A 169 -31.86 27.83 -17.13
C GLY A 169 -30.40 28.25 -17.30
N LEU A 170 -29.78 28.81 -16.26
CA LEU A 170 -28.36 29.16 -16.29
C LEU A 170 -27.47 27.91 -16.45
N MET A 171 -27.82 26.82 -15.76
CA MET A 171 -27.10 25.55 -15.90
C MET A 171 -27.20 25.00 -17.32
N GLU A 172 -28.39 25.00 -17.92
CA GLU A 172 -28.60 24.59 -19.30
C GLU A 172 -27.85 25.48 -20.30
N GLN A 173 -27.81 26.80 -20.04
CA GLN A 173 -27.03 27.73 -20.84
C GLN A 173 -25.55 27.38 -20.80
N LEU A 174 -24.95 27.14 -19.64
CA LEU A 174 -23.54 26.74 -19.54
C LEU A 174 -23.24 25.42 -20.27
N VAL A 175 -24.15 24.44 -20.20
CA VAL A 175 -24.02 23.20 -20.97
C VAL A 175 -24.05 23.48 -22.48
N PHE A 176 -24.90 24.42 -22.93
CA PHE A 176 -24.92 24.86 -24.32
C PHE A 176 -23.62 25.56 -24.74
N GLU A 177 -22.98 26.31 -23.84
CA GLU A 177 -21.66 26.93 -24.05
C GLU A 177 -20.50 25.91 -24.10
N GLY A 178 -20.78 24.64 -23.78
CA GLY A 178 -19.87 23.52 -23.96
C GLY A 178 -19.21 23.01 -22.67
N PHE A 179 -19.63 23.51 -21.51
CA PHE A 179 -19.24 22.94 -20.23
C PHE A 179 -19.91 21.58 -19.99
N SER A 180 -19.26 20.72 -19.21
CA SER A 180 -19.89 19.48 -18.76
C SER A 180 -21.08 19.76 -17.84
N GLN A 181 -21.98 18.79 -17.70
CA GLN A 181 -23.11 18.92 -16.78
C GLN A 181 -22.63 19.13 -15.33
N GLU A 182 -21.54 18.47 -14.95
CA GLU A 182 -20.91 18.60 -13.65
C GLU A 182 -20.29 19.99 -13.44
N GLU A 183 -19.61 20.55 -14.46
CA GLU A 183 -19.04 21.89 -14.41
C GLU A 183 -20.11 22.99 -14.34
N ALA A 184 -21.19 22.86 -15.12
CA ALA A 184 -22.32 23.78 -15.08
C ALA A 184 -23.05 23.74 -13.73
N ALA A 185 -23.30 22.54 -13.20
CA ALA A 185 -23.88 22.38 -11.86
C ALA A 185 -22.96 22.97 -10.79
N PHE A 186 -21.65 22.70 -10.90
CA PHE A 186 -20.65 23.25 -10.00
C PHE A 186 -20.68 24.78 -10.01
N ALA A 187 -20.66 25.42 -11.18
CA ALA A 187 -20.67 26.87 -11.29
C ALA A 187 -21.89 27.50 -10.63
N VAL A 188 -23.08 26.98 -10.94
CA VAL A 188 -24.34 27.53 -10.43
C VAL A 188 -24.52 27.30 -8.92
N GLU A 189 -23.89 26.28 -8.34
CA GLU A 189 -23.87 26.07 -6.88
C GLU A 189 -22.81 26.91 -6.14
N ASN A 190 -21.80 27.41 -6.84
CA ASN A 190 -20.69 28.16 -6.22
C ASN A 190 -20.76 29.68 -6.46
N ILE A 191 -21.76 30.17 -7.18
CA ILE A 191 -22.06 31.61 -7.30
C ILE A 191 -23.04 32.07 -6.22
N THR A 192 -22.88 33.31 -5.76
CA THR A 192 -23.81 33.92 -4.80
C THR A 192 -24.87 34.73 -5.55
N VAL A 193 -26.08 34.17 -5.67
CA VAL A 193 -27.18 34.75 -6.46
C VAL A 193 -28.48 34.68 -5.66
N ASP A 194 -29.24 35.77 -5.68
CA ASP A 194 -30.63 35.77 -5.22
C ASP A 194 -31.55 35.29 -6.35
N TRP A 195 -31.86 33.99 -6.35
CA TRP A 195 -32.71 33.36 -7.37
C TRP A 195 -34.16 33.85 -7.36
N GLN A 196 -34.63 34.44 -6.26
CA GLN A 196 -35.95 35.06 -6.22
C GLN A 196 -35.93 36.42 -6.90
N GLU A 197 -34.87 37.21 -6.69
CA GLU A 197 -34.64 38.47 -7.39
C GLU A 197 -34.46 38.26 -8.91
N GLN A 198 -33.75 37.20 -9.32
CA GLN A 198 -33.65 36.82 -10.73
C GLN A 198 -35.03 36.60 -11.38
N ALA A 199 -35.99 36.02 -10.64
CA ALA A 199 -37.35 35.85 -11.14
C ALA A 199 -38.08 37.20 -11.31
N VAL A 200 -37.87 38.15 -10.40
CA VAL A 200 -38.44 39.51 -10.48
C VAL A 200 -37.90 40.24 -11.70
N MET A 201 -36.59 40.18 -11.94
CA MET A 201 -35.95 40.79 -13.11
C MET A 201 -36.50 40.19 -14.41
N MET A 202 -36.56 38.86 -14.52
CA MET A 202 -37.15 38.18 -15.69
C MET A 202 -38.62 38.59 -15.90
N ALA A 203 -39.40 38.70 -14.84
CA ALA A 203 -40.80 39.13 -14.91
C ALA A 203 -40.93 40.54 -15.49
N GLN A 204 -40.06 41.46 -15.06
CA GLN A 204 -40.01 42.82 -15.59
C GLN A 204 -39.60 42.83 -17.06
N ASP A 205 -38.56 42.09 -17.44
CA ASP A 205 -38.08 41.99 -18.82
C ASP A 205 -39.18 41.50 -19.78
N TYR A 206 -39.98 40.51 -19.36
CA TYR A 206 -41.14 40.07 -20.13
C TYR A 206 -42.20 41.14 -20.29
N LEU A 207 -42.50 41.88 -19.22
CA LEU A 207 -43.52 42.93 -19.25
C LEU A 207 -43.10 44.14 -20.07
N ASP A 208 -41.79 44.42 -20.14
CA ASP A 208 -41.23 45.45 -21.01
C ASP A 208 -41.37 45.08 -22.50
N TYR A 209 -41.36 43.77 -22.81
CA TYR A 209 -41.52 43.26 -24.18
C TYR A 209 -42.98 43.06 -24.60
N THR A 210 -43.82 42.50 -23.72
CA THR A 210 -45.23 42.20 -24.04
C THR A 210 -46.12 42.14 -22.79
N SER A 211 -47.41 42.35 -22.97
CA SER A 211 -48.38 42.24 -21.89
C SER A 211 -48.69 40.79 -21.54
N PHE A 212 -48.82 40.50 -20.24
CA PHE A 212 -49.25 39.20 -19.71
C PHE A 212 -50.47 39.35 -18.79
N SER A 213 -51.21 38.25 -18.60
CA SER A 213 -52.09 38.10 -17.44
C SER A 213 -51.27 37.60 -16.24
N ARG A 214 -51.77 37.80 -15.02
CA ARG A 214 -51.11 37.30 -13.79
C ARG A 214 -50.73 35.82 -13.91
N GLN A 215 -51.69 34.97 -14.28
CA GLN A 215 -51.43 33.54 -14.42
C GLN A 215 -50.46 33.25 -15.56
N GLY A 216 -50.61 33.93 -16.70
CA GLY A 216 -49.74 33.73 -17.85
C GLY A 216 -48.27 34.07 -17.56
N LEU A 217 -48.00 35.11 -16.76
CA LEU A 217 -46.63 35.45 -16.38
C LEU A 217 -46.05 34.43 -15.38
N ILE A 218 -46.86 33.92 -14.45
CA ILE A 218 -46.45 32.83 -13.55
C ILE A 218 -46.08 31.59 -14.36
N ASP A 219 -46.93 31.21 -15.33
CA ASP A 219 -46.69 30.05 -16.18
C ASP A 219 -45.43 30.24 -17.03
N GLN A 220 -45.19 31.45 -17.56
CA GLN A 220 -43.98 31.76 -18.31
C GLN A 220 -42.73 31.62 -17.46
N LEU A 221 -42.68 32.23 -16.26
CA LEU A 221 -41.51 32.11 -15.38
C LEU A 221 -41.28 30.67 -14.93
N THR A 222 -42.36 29.91 -14.71
CA THR A 222 -42.24 28.47 -14.40
C THR A 222 -41.66 27.70 -15.60
N PHE A 223 -42.04 28.06 -16.83
CA PHE A 223 -41.46 27.50 -18.06
C PHE A 223 -39.97 27.85 -18.20
N GLU A 224 -39.56 29.06 -17.83
CA GLU A 224 -38.14 29.46 -17.74
C GLU A 224 -37.36 28.72 -16.65
N GLY A 225 -38.02 27.88 -15.84
CA GLY A 225 -37.40 27.03 -14.83
C GLY A 225 -37.38 27.62 -13.41
N PHE A 226 -38.07 28.75 -13.17
CA PHE A 226 -38.25 29.24 -11.80
C PHE A 226 -39.21 28.34 -11.01
N SER A 227 -39.01 28.27 -9.69
CA SER A 227 -39.98 27.60 -8.82
C SER A 227 -41.32 28.34 -8.84
N ALA A 228 -42.42 27.62 -8.62
CA ALA A 228 -43.75 28.23 -8.55
C ALA A 228 -43.82 29.34 -7.47
N GLU A 229 -43.06 29.19 -6.39
CA GLU A 229 -42.93 30.19 -5.33
C GLU A 229 -42.24 31.47 -5.84
N HIS A 230 -41.07 31.35 -6.48
CA HIS A 230 -40.35 32.51 -7.03
C HIS A 230 -41.14 33.19 -8.15
N ALA A 231 -41.77 32.41 -9.04
CA ALA A 231 -42.62 32.95 -10.09
C ALA A 231 -43.82 33.72 -9.51
N THR A 232 -44.51 33.17 -8.52
CA THR A 232 -45.65 33.84 -7.87
C THR A 232 -45.21 35.10 -7.13
N TYR A 233 -44.08 35.04 -6.43
CA TYR A 233 -43.49 36.19 -5.76
C TYR A 233 -43.15 37.30 -6.76
N ALA A 234 -42.40 36.98 -7.81
CA ALA A 234 -41.97 37.90 -8.85
C ALA A 234 -43.15 38.63 -9.50
N VAL A 235 -44.18 37.89 -9.88
CA VAL A 235 -45.40 38.45 -10.47
C VAL A 235 -46.12 39.42 -9.52
N SER A 236 -46.08 39.16 -8.21
CA SER A 236 -46.65 40.07 -7.21
C SER A 236 -45.80 41.35 -7.04
N GLN A 237 -44.47 41.26 -7.21
CA GLN A 237 -43.58 42.43 -7.15
C GLN A 237 -43.76 43.37 -8.35
N VAL A 238 -44.03 42.84 -9.54
CA VAL A 238 -44.20 43.63 -10.78
C VAL A 238 -45.63 44.16 -10.99
N GLY A 239 -46.50 44.08 -9.97
CA GLY A 239 -47.76 44.82 -9.94
C GLY A 239 -49.05 44.02 -10.21
N PHE A 240 -49.03 42.70 -10.05
CA PHE A 240 -50.23 41.84 -10.14
C PHE A 240 -50.77 41.36 -8.79
#